data_AF-A0A174Z8Y9-F1
#
_entry.id   AF-A0A174Z8Y9-F1
#
_cell.length_a   1.000
_cell.length_b   1.000
_cell.length_c   1.000
_cell.angle_alpha   90.00
_cell.angle_beta   90.00
_cell.angle_gamma   90.00
#
_symmetry.space_group_name_H-M   'P 1'
#
loop_
_entity.id
_entity.type
_entity.pdbx_description
1 polymer ?
#
loop_
_entity_poly.entity_id
_entity_poly.type
_entity_poly.pdbx_seq_one_letter_code
_entity_poly.pdbx_strand_id
1 'polypeptide(L)'
;MKLLFKQRLFSWFDSYDIYDEAGNTAFVVKGELAWGHLLRIYNSCGKEVGYIKEKVFTWLPKFEMYVDSRYVGCISKEFTFIRPRFNIDYNGWNIDGDWLEWDYNIRDCTGRYIACVSKEIWNWTDTYVLDVQDPQDALYVLMLVLAIDAEKCSRND
;
A
#
# COMPACT_ATOMS: atom_id res chain seq x y z
N MET A 1 -7.44 -0.39 14.36
CA MET A 1 -7.31 1.05 14.06
C MET A 1 -7.61 1.25 12.58
N LYS A 2 -8.21 2.38 12.19
CA LYS A 2 -8.49 2.63 10.78
C LYS A 2 -7.58 3.70 10.19
N LEU A 3 -7.08 3.46 8.99
CA LEU A 3 -6.49 4.48 8.14
C LEU A 3 -7.43 4.78 6.97
N LEU A 4 -7.63 6.06 6.70
CA LEU A 4 -8.57 6.58 5.73
C LEU A 4 -7.81 7.45 4.74
N PHE A 5 -8.04 7.24 3.45
CA PHE A 5 -7.51 8.13 2.42
C PHE A 5 -8.51 8.33 1.30
N LYS A 6 -8.60 9.58 0.80
CA LYS A 6 -9.53 9.97 -0.26
C LYS A 6 -8.90 9.73 -1.63
N GLN A 7 -9.66 9.17 -2.55
CA GLN A 7 -9.25 8.87 -3.92
C GLN A 7 -9.02 10.16 -4.69
N ARG A 8 -7.73 10.50 -4.78
CA ARG A 8 -7.06 10.96 -6.01
C ARG A 8 -5.68 10.29 -6.07
N LEU A 9 -5.65 8.96 -5.95
CA LEU A 9 -4.50 8.17 -6.35
C LEU A 9 -4.53 8.06 -7.88
N PHE A 10 -4.24 9.14 -8.59
CA PHE A 10 -4.17 9.11 -10.06
C PHE A 10 -2.77 9.40 -10.59
N SER A 11 -1.81 9.70 -9.71
CA SER A 11 -0.41 9.72 -10.09
C SER A 11 0.40 9.09 -8.96
N TRP A 12 1.27 8.13 -9.29
CA TRP A 12 2.36 7.72 -8.41
C TRP A 12 3.18 8.92 -7.88
N PHE A 13 3.11 10.07 -8.56
CA PHE A 13 3.82 11.30 -8.23
C PHE A 13 3.08 12.24 -7.27
N ASP A 14 1.81 12.00 -6.96
CA ASP A 14 1.06 12.90 -6.09
C ASP A 14 1.42 12.70 -4.62
N SER A 15 1.34 13.79 -3.85
CA SER A 15 1.45 13.76 -2.39
C SER A 15 0.06 13.78 -1.77
N TYR A 16 -0.17 12.97 -0.74
CA TYR A 16 -1.47 12.85 -0.10
C TYR A 16 -1.35 12.46 1.38
N ASP A 17 -2.36 12.86 2.14
CA ASP A 17 -2.46 12.62 3.58
C ASP A 17 -3.31 11.39 3.86
N ILE A 18 -2.85 10.59 4.82
CA ILE A 18 -3.56 9.44 5.38
C ILE A 18 -4.09 9.85 6.75
N TYR A 19 -5.39 9.69 6.94
CA TYR A 19 -6.09 10.09 8.15
C TYR A 19 -6.38 8.89 9.04
N ASP A 20 -6.46 9.10 10.35
CA ASP A 20 -7.02 8.12 11.28
C ASP A 20 -8.55 8.23 11.35
N GLU A 21 -9.18 7.33 12.12
CA GLU A 21 -10.62 7.33 12.39
C GLU A 21 -11.15 8.60 13.08
N ALA A 22 -10.28 9.37 13.73
CA ALA A 22 -10.62 10.65 14.35
C ALA A 22 -10.43 11.85 13.41
N GLY A 23 -9.96 11.62 12.18
CA GLY A 23 -9.71 12.65 11.17
C GLY A 23 -8.36 13.36 11.32
N ASN A 24 -7.46 12.88 12.19
CA ASN A 24 -6.11 13.42 12.29
C ASN A 24 -5.20 12.80 11.23
N THR A 25 -4.21 13.55 10.76
CA THR A 25 -3.18 13.02 9.86
C THR A 25 -2.31 11.98 10.57
N ALA A 26 -2.46 10.71 10.20
CA ALA A 26 -1.65 9.60 10.68
C ALA A 26 -0.31 9.52 9.93
N PHE A 27 -0.37 9.63 8.59
CA PHE A 27 0.80 9.62 7.72
C PHE A 27 0.66 10.63 6.59
N VAL A 28 1.79 11.05 6.04
CA VAL A 28 1.87 11.86 4.81
C VAL A 28 2.69 11.08 3.81
N VAL A 29 2.14 10.85 2.61
CA VAL A 29 2.82 10.19 1.51
C VAL A 29 3.24 11.24 0.49
N LYS A 30 4.48 11.16 0.01
CA LYS A 30 5.01 12.04 -1.03
C LYS A 30 5.58 11.22 -2.18
N GLY A 31 5.03 11.39 -3.37
CA GLY A 31 5.59 10.84 -4.60
C GLY A 31 6.76 11.66 -5.13
N GLU A 32 7.80 10.97 -5.57
CA GLU A 32 9.00 11.55 -6.17
C GLU A 32 9.40 10.80 -7.43
N LEU A 33 9.88 11.56 -8.41
CA LEU A 33 10.41 11.04 -9.66
C LEU A 33 11.91 10.76 -9.46
N ALA A 34 12.25 9.48 -9.29
CA ALA A 34 13.62 9.01 -9.17
C ALA A 34 14.03 8.26 -10.45
N TRP A 35 15.04 7.41 -10.39
CA TRP A 35 15.43 6.51 -11.49
C TRP A 35 14.44 5.34 -11.63
N GLY A 36 13.15 5.67 -11.56
CA GLY A 36 12.01 4.84 -11.20
C GLY A 36 11.06 5.61 -10.29
N HIS A 37 9.99 4.96 -9.92
CA HIS A 37 8.94 5.48 -9.07
C HIS A 37 9.36 5.36 -7.58
N LEU A 38 9.36 6.47 -6.80
CA LEU A 38 9.59 6.49 -5.34
C LEU A 38 8.40 7.12 -4.57
N LEU A 39 7.91 6.46 -3.52
CA LEU A 39 6.94 7.00 -2.55
C LEU A 39 7.59 7.05 -1.17
N ARG A 40 7.71 8.24 -0.57
CA ARG A 40 8.17 8.41 0.82
C ARG A 40 7.00 8.60 1.77
N ILE A 41 7.05 7.93 2.92
CA ILE A 41 6.02 7.96 3.95
C ILE A 41 6.60 8.64 5.19
N TYR A 42 5.90 9.67 5.65
CA TYR A 42 6.25 10.46 6.83
C TYR A 42 5.19 10.27 7.90
N ASN A 43 5.58 10.28 9.15
CA ASN A 43 4.64 10.35 10.26
C ASN A 43 4.09 11.77 10.46
N SER A 44 3.14 11.92 11.39
CA SER A 44 2.57 13.21 11.79
C SER A 44 3.58 14.26 12.26
N CYS A 45 4.79 13.86 12.69
CA CYS A 45 5.87 14.76 13.08
C CYS A 45 6.76 15.21 11.90
N GLY A 46 6.48 14.74 10.68
CA GLY A 46 7.30 15.01 9.50
C GLY A 46 8.59 14.19 9.42
N LYS A 47 8.75 13.17 10.27
CA LYS A 47 9.87 12.22 10.18
C LYS A 47 9.54 11.15 9.14
N GLU A 48 10.46 10.89 8.22
CA GLU A 48 10.36 9.73 7.32
C GLU A 48 10.37 8.45 8.16
N VAL A 49 9.35 7.60 7.96
CA VAL A 49 9.22 6.29 8.60
C VAL A 49 9.47 5.15 7.63
N GLY A 50 9.38 5.41 6.33
CA GLY A 50 9.83 4.48 5.31
C GLY A 50 9.46 4.93 3.91
N TYR A 51 9.80 4.11 2.93
CA TYR A 51 9.56 4.40 1.53
C TYR A 51 9.38 3.13 0.69
N ILE A 52 8.70 3.29 -0.43
CA ILE A 52 8.46 2.26 -1.43
C ILE A 52 9.15 2.70 -2.71
N LYS A 53 9.99 1.83 -3.26
CA LYS A 53 10.76 2.11 -4.46
C LYS A 53 10.46 1.07 -5.51
N GLU A 54 10.08 1.51 -6.69
CA GLU A 54 9.98 0.64 -7.85
C GLU A 54 11.38 0.20 -8.31
N LYS A 55 11.51 -1.09 -8.60
CA LYS A 55 12.69 -1.68 -9.21
C LYS A 55 12.54 -1.64 -10.72
N VAL A 56 13.29 -0.74 -11.35
CA VAL A 56 13.31 -0.60 -12.81
C VAL A 56 14.20 -1.69 -13.43
N PHE A 57 13.94 -2.05 -14.69
CA PHE A 57 14.58 -3.16 -15.43
C PHE A 57 14.25 -4.58 -14.94
N THR A 58 13.07 -4.77 -14.34
CA THR A 58 12.52 -6.11 -14.10
C THR A 58 11.54 -6.49 -15.21
N TRP A 59 11.40 -7.79 -15.46
CA TRP A 59 10.45 -8.29 -16.46
C TRP A 59 8.98 -8.14 -16.04
N LEU A 60 8.73 -8.08 -14.73
CA LEU A 60 7.44 -7.84 -14.11
C LEU A 60 7.56 -6.71 -13.08
N PRO A 61 6.49 -5.94 -12.81
CA PRO A 61 6.50 -4.91 -11.78
C PRO A 61 6.96 -5.45 -10.43
N LYS A 62 7.92 -4.75 -9.81
CA LYS A 62 8.48 -5.09 -8.52
C LYS A 62 8.72 -3.82 -7.70
N PHE A 63 8.20 -3.82 -6.48
CA PHE A 63 8.29 -2.72 -5.54
C PHE A 63 9.03 -3.18 -4.28
N GLU A 64 10.08 -2.48 -3.90
CA GLU A 64 10.86 -2.74 -2.69
C GLU A 64 10.41 -1.79 -1.58
N MET A 65 10.21 -2.33 -0.38
CA MET A 65 9.80 -1.58 0.80
C MET A 65 10.97 -1.42 1.76
N TYR A 66 11.14 -0.21 2.28
CA TYR A 66 12.19 0.15 3.22
C TYR A 66 11.61 0.88 4.43
N VAL A 67 12.02 0.49 5.63
CA VAL A 67 11.66 1.14 6.91
C VAL A 67 12.94 1.51 7.63
N ASP A 68 13.03 2.76 8.11
CA ASP A 68 14.27 3.32 8.69
C ASP A 68 15.52 3.00 7.82
N SER A 69 15.38 3.15 6.50
CA SER A 69 16.40 2.85 5.48
C SER A 69 16.87 1.39 5.39
N ARG A 70 16.17 0.44 6.02
CA ARG A 70 16.44 -1.00 5.92
C ARG A 70 15.44 -1.65 4.98
N TYR A 71 15.92 -2.50 4.08
CA TYR A 71 15.06 -3.35 3.27
C TYR A 71 14.25 -4.26 4.18
N VAL A 72 12.93 -4.18 4.10
CA VAL A 72 12.03 -5.04 4.89
C VAL A 72 11.39 -6.12 4.04
N GLY A 73 11.15 -5.84 2.76
CA GLY A 73 10.52 -6.80 1.86
C GLY A 73 10.25 -6.23 0.49
N CYS A 74 9.63 -7.03 -0.37
CA CYS A 74 9.22 -6.58 -1.68
C CYS A 74 7.86 -7.16 -2.08
N ILE A 75 7.19 -6.45 -2.97
CA ILE A 75 5.95 -6.87 -3.60
C ILE A 75 6.25 -7.03 -5.07
N SER A 76 5.98 -8.21 -5.60
CA SER A 76 6.20 -8.49 -7.01
C SER A 76 5.00 -9.18 -7.61
N LYS A 77 4.70 -8.85 -8.85
CA LYS A 77 3.67 -9.55 -9.59
C LYS A 77 4.16 -10.94 -9.99
N GLU A 78 3.37 -11.96 -9.71
CA GLU A 78 3.61 -13.31 -10.21
C GLU A 78 3.07 -13.45 -11.64
N PHE A 79 3.74 -14.28 -12.44
CA PHE A 79 3.27 -14.58 -13.78
C PHE A 79 2.05 -15.49 -13.72
N THR A 80 0.86 -14.91 -13.90
CA THR A 80 -0.41 -15.62 -13.80
C THR A 80 -1.31 -15.29 -14.99
N PHE A 81 -1.87 -16.32 -15.62
CA PHE A 81 -2.63 -16.19 -16.87
C PHE A 81 -4.12 -15.84 -16.69
N ILE A 82 -4.68 -15.99 -15.49
CA ILE A 82 -6.14 -15.93 -15.24
C ILE A 82 -6.51 -14.87 -14.20
N ARG A 83 -5.83 -14.87 -13.04
CA ARG A 83 -6.01 -13.88 -11.97
C ARG A 83 -4.65 -13.35 -11.59
N PRO A 84 -4.45 -12.03 -11.54
CA PRO A 84 -3.16 -11.52 -11.13
C PRO A 84 -2.90 -11.99 -9.69
N ARG A 85 -1.64 -12.35 -9.37
CA ARG A 85 -1.20 -12.69 -8.00
C ARG A 85 0.01 -11.85 -7.64
N PHE A 86 0.08 -11.39 -6.41
CA PHE A 86 1.22 -10.68 -5.87
C PHE A 86 1.94 -11.59 -4.89
N ASN A 87 3.24 -11.71 -5.08
CA ASN A 87 4.12 -12.30 -4.10
C ASN A 87 4.56 -11.19 -3.15
N ILE A 88 4.20 -11.35 -1.87
CA ILE A 88 4.60 -10.45 -0.80
C ILE A 88 5.74 -11.13 -0.06
N ASP A 89 6.96 -10.71 -0.35
CA ASP A 89 8.16 -11.13 0.37
C ASP A 89 8.30 -10.26 1.64
N TYR A 90 7.27 -10.29 2.49
CA TYR A 90 7.22 -9.59 3.77
C TYR A 90 6.35 -10.36 4.77
N ASN A 91 6.96 -10.79 5.88
CA ASN A 91 6.30 -11.39 7.04
C ASN A 91 5.35 -12.58 6.74
N GLY A 92 5.50 -13.23 5.57
CA GLY A 92 4.64 -14.33 5.13
C GLY A 92 3.18 -13.93 4.90
N TRP A 93 2.91 -12.66 4.61
CA TRP A 93 1.56 -12.15 4.42
C TRP A 93 0.93 -12.63 3.12
N ASN A 94 -0.36 -12.94 3.18
CA ASN A 94 -1.18 -13.37 2.07
C ASN A 94 -2.40 -12.48 1.94
N ILE A 95 -2.78 -12.20 0.70
CA ILE A 95 -3.98 -11.45 0.35
C ILE A 95 -5.07 -12.43 -0.09
N ASP A 96 -6.27 -12.25 0.46
CA ASP A 96 -7.47 -13.00 0.12
C ASP A 96 -8.63 -12.04 -0.17
N GLY A 97 -9.18 -12.09 -1.38
CA GLY A 97 -10.30 -11.23 -1.81
C GLY A 97 -10.16 -10.65 -3.23
N ASP A 98 -11.02 -9.69 -3.58
CA ASP A 98 -10.95 -8.94 -4.83
C ASP A 98 -10.18 -7.64 -4.63
N TRP A 99 -8.89 -7.74 -4.90
CA TRP A 99 -8.01 -6.60 -4.83
C TRP A 99 -8.24 -5.53 -5.89
N LEU A 100 -8.94 -5.80 -7.00
CA LEU A 100 -9.17 -4.87 -8.10
C LEU A 100 -10.24 -3.89 -7.63
N GLU A 101 -11.30 -4.44 -7.03
CA GLU A 101 -12.41 -3.70 -6.44
C GLU A 101 -12.09 -3.10 -5.06
N TRP A 102 -10.86 -3.28 -4.57
CA TRP A 102 -10.42 -2.81 -3.26
C TRP A 102 -11.22 -3.45 -2.12
N ASP A 103 -11.51 -4.74 -2.24
CA ASP A 103 -12.21 -5.53 -1.22
C ASP A 103 -11.40 -6.80 -0.91
N TYR A 104 -10.43 -6.70 0.00
CA TYR A 104 -9.53 -7.80 0.31
C TYR A 104 -8.99 -7.76 1.75
N ASN A 105 -8.60 -8.92 2.24
CA ASN A 105 -8.04 -9.12 3.56
C ASN A 105 -6.56 -9.50 3.48
N ILE A 106 -5.78 -9.03 4.45
CA ILE A 106 -4.38 -9.38 4.64
C ILE A 106 -4.30 -10.29 5.86
N ARG A 107 -3.67 -11.46 5.70
CA ARG A 107 -3.46 -12.44 6.76
C ARG A 107 -2.01 -12.88 6.81
N ASP A 108 -1.51 -13.28 7.98
CA ASP A 108 -0.18 -13.87 8.08
C ASP A 108 -0.15 -15.35 7.68
N CYS A 109 1.03 -15.97 7.75
CA CYS A 109 1.23 -17.38 7.43
C CYS A 109 0.55 -18.37 8.40
N THR A 110 0.20 -17.91 9.60
CA THR A 110 -0.56 -18.68 10.61
C THR A 110 -2.09 -18.54 10.42
N GLY A 111 -2.52 -17.66 9.51
CA GLY A 111 -3.92 -17.32 9.28
C GLY A 111 -4.45 -16.22 10.19
N ARG A 112 -3.58 -15.56 10.98
CA ARG A 112 -3.94 -14.39 11.80
C ARG A 112 -4.38 -13.25 10.89
N TYR A 113 -5.46 -12.61 11.29
CA TYR A 113 -5.95 -11.41 10.61
C TYR A 113 -5.04 -10.22 10.88
N ILE A 114 -4.58 -9.55 9.81
CA ILE A 114 -3.72 -8.37 9.90
C ILE A 114 -4.51 -7.10 9.54
N ALA A 115 -5.19 -7.09 8.40
CA ALA A 115 -5.99 -5.94 8.00
C ALA A 115 -7.09 -6.25 6.97
N CYS A 116 -8.10 -5.38 6.92
CA CYS A 116 -9.07 -5.25 5.83
C CYS A 116 -8.70 -4.07 4.95
N VAL A 117 -8.88 -4.22 3.64
CA VAL A 117 -8.89 -3.11 2.70
C VAL A 117 -10.26 -3.10 2.06
N SER A 118 -11.00 -2.00 2.24
CA SER A 118 -12.34 -1.83 1.68
C SER A 118 -12.54 -0.40 1.16
N LYS A 119 -13.42 -0.25 0.17
CA LYS A 119 -13.88 1.06 -0.29
C LYS A 119 -15.17 1.44 0.44
N GLU A 120 -15.23 2.64 1.00
CA GLU A 120 -16.45 3.16 1.62
C GLU A 120 -17.42 3.63 0.54
N ILE A 121 -18.56 2.93 0.41
CA ILE A 121 -19.54 3.18 -0.68
C ILE A 121 -20.58 4.24 -0.26
N TRP A 122 -20.73 4.51 1.05
CA TRP A 122 -21.88 5.28 1.55
C TRP A 122 -21.72 6.80 1.46
N ASN A 123 -20.47 7.31 1.46
CA ASN A 123 -20.19 8.74 1.61
C ASN A 123 -20.16 9.56 0.30
N TRP A 124 -20.55 9.01 -0.86
CA TRP A 124 -20.42 9.65 -2.20
C TRP A 124 -18.99 10.18 -2.51
N THR A 125 -18.05 9.85 -1.63
CA THR A 125 -16.64 10.23 -1.66
C THR A 125 -15.94 8.92 -1.78
N ASP A 126 -15.05 8.83 -2.76
CA ASP A 126 -14.19 7.70 -2.95
C ASP A 126 -13.17 7.58 -1.81
N THR A 127 -13.59 7.11 -0.63
CA THR A 127 -12.71 6.95 0.53
C THR A 127 -12.35 5.48 0.67
N TYR A 128 -11.05 5.19 0.76
CA TYR A 128 -10.55 3.86 1.06
C TYR A 128 -10.25 3.74 2.54
N VAL A 129 -10.54 2.55 3.08
CA VAL A 129 -10.41 2.23 4.49
C VAL A 129 -9.47 1.05 4.63
N LEU A 130 -8.42 1.24 5.44
CA LEU A 130 -7.55 0.18 5.91
C LEU A 130 -7.91 -0.07 7.38
N ASP A 131 -8.61 -1.17 7.65
CA ASP A 131 -8.91 -1.58 9.02
C ASP A 131 -7.79 -2.52 9.50
N VAL A 132 -6.86 -1.99 10.28
CA VAL A 132 -5.67 -2.70 10.75
C VAL A 132 -5.90 -3.22 12.17
N GLN A 133 -5.71 -4.52 12.37
CA GLN A 133 -5.90 -5.18 13.66
C GLN A 133 -4.95 -4.61 14.72
N ASP A 134 -3.66 -4.56 14.41
CA ASP A 134 -2.60 -4.11 15.31
C ASP A 134 -1.94 -2.83 14.81
N PRO A 135 -1.87 -1.75 15.61
CA PRO A 135 -1.29 -0.48 15.17
C PRO A 135 0.16 -0.54 14.70
N GLN A 136 0.92 -1.55 15.15
CA GLN A 136 2.31 -1.77 14.72
C GLN A 136 2.39 -2.18 13.24
N ASP A 137 1.34 -2.82 12.72
CA ASP A 137 1.29 -3.28 11.33
C ASP A 137 0.80 -2.18 10.38
N ALA A 138 0.32 -1.05 10.90
CA ALA A 138 -0.33 -0.01 10.12
C ALA A 138 0.57 0.58 9.01
N LEU A 139 1.85 0.80 9.30
CA LEU A 139 2.82 1.28 8.32
C LEU A 139 3.02 0.27 7.18
N TYR A 140 3.15 -1.01 7.53
CA TYR A 140 3.41 -2.07 6.56
C TYR A 140 2.18 -2.37 5.69
N VAL A 141 0.99 -2.36 6.30
CA VAL A 141 -0.28 -2.46 5.56
C VAL A 141 -0.43 -1.29 4.60
N LEU A 142 -0.16 -0.06 5.05
CA LEU A 142 -0.16 1.11 4.19
C LEU A 142 0.82 0.91 3.03
N MET A 143 2.08 0.53 3.29
CA MET A 143 3.06 0.30 2.24
C MET A 143 2.61 -0.74 1.21
N LEU A 144 2.03 -1.84 1.68
CA LEU A 144 1.51 -2.90 0.82
C LEU A 144 0.40 -2.38 -0.10
N VAL A 145 -0.56 -1.66 0.47
CA VAL A 145 -1.68 -1.11 -0.31
C VAL A 145 -1.20 -0.09 -1.34
N LEU A 146 -0.26 0.77 -0.97
CA LEU A 146 0.32 1.75 -1.91
C LEU A 146 1.08 1.08 -3.06
N ALA A 147 1.82 0.00 -2.78
CA ALA A 147 2.51 -0.76 -3.82
C ALA A 147 1.54 -1.51 -4.77
N ILE A 148 0.39 -1.98 -4.26
CA ILE A 148 -0.65 -2.59 -5.09
C ILE A 148 -1.32 -1.53 -5.98
N ASP A 149 -1.67 -0.39 -5.41
CA ASP A 149 -2.27 0.74 -6.14
C ASP A 149 -1.38 1.21 -7.29
N ALA A 150 -0.09 1.35 -6.99
CA ALA A 150 0.92 1.69 -7.97
C ALA A 150 1.02 0.74 -9.15
N GLU A 151 0.93 -0.58 -8.90
CA GLU A 151 0.94 -1.57 -9.98
C GLU A 151 -0.28 -1.40 -10.87
N LYS A 152 -1.46 -1.11 -10.28
CA LYS A 152 -2.68 -0.85 -11.05
C LYS A 152 -2.52 0.38 -11.94
N CYS A 153 -1.93 1.47 -11.43
CA CYS A 153 -1.66 2.68 -12.21
C CYS A 153 -0.69 2.43 -13.36
N SER A 154 0.43 1.74 -13.11
CA SER A 154 1.43 1.42 -14.15
C SER A 154 0.86 0.57 -15.30
N ARG A 155 -0.26 -0.14 -15.09
CA ARG A 155 -0.90 -0.99 -16.09
C ARG A 155 -1.85 -0.22 -17.02
N ASN A 156 -2.23 1.00 -16.65
CA ASN A 156 -3.24 1.80 -17.35
C ASN A 156 -2.64 2.97 -18.14
N ASP A 157 -1.30 3.09 -18.16
CA ASP A 157 -0.50 4.01 -18.98
C ASP A 157 0.16 3.28 -20.16
#